data_AF-A0A0A1PL91-F1
#
_entry.id   AF-A0A0A1PL91-F1
#
_cell.length_a   1.000
_cell.length_b   1.000
_cell.length_c   1.000
_cell.angle_alpha   90.00
_cell.angle_beta   90.00
_cell.angle_gamma   90.00
#
_symmetry.space_group_name_H-M   'P 1'
#
loop_
_entity.id
_entity.type
_entity.pdbx_description
1 polymer ?
#
loop_
_entity_poly.entity_id
_entity_poly.type
_entity_poly.pdbx_seq_one_letter_code
_entity_poly.pdbx_strand_id
1 'polypeptide(L)'
;MQLWDIVEASRGHMPAGKFLAIMGKVADSVGFPGDARLTFEVSDGVRPMQLYKADRIAVDGDVVRVPLSARPSSCKPRDRWLEEQRSACCATATRQPCCS
;
A
#
# COMPACT_ATOMS: atom_id res chain seq x y z
N MET A 1 -4.22 9.25 2.31
CA MET A 1 -3.85 10.57 2.91
C MET A 1 -2.44 10.90 2.46
N GLN A 2 -2.12 12.16 2.18
CA GLN A 2 -0.76 12.56 1.77
C GLN A 2 -0.06 13.24 2.95
N LEU A 3 1.11 12.73 3.31
CA LEU A 3 2.02 13.35 4.26
C LEU A 3 3.11 14.06 3.45
N TRP A 4 3.29 15.34 3.69
CA TRP A 4 4.33 16.13 3.05
C TRP A 4 5.52 16.22 3.99
N ASP A 5 6.71 15.92 3.48
CA ASP A 5 7.94 16.32 4.15
C ASP A 5 8.08 17.84 3.95
N ILE A 6 7.87 18.59 5.03
CA ILE A 6 7.95 20.04 4.99
C ILE A 6 9.38 20.40 5.39
N VAL A 7 10.23 20.64 4.38
CA VAL A 7 11.57 21.22 4.58
C VAL A 7 11.49 22.73 4.87
N GLU A 8 10.32 23.35 4.63
CA GLU A 8 10.09 24.77 4.80
C GLU A 8 9.88 25.15 6.26
N ALA A 9 10.85 25.87 6.85
CA ALA A 9 10.84 26.29 8.25
C ALA A 9 9.61 27.13 8.67
N SER A 10 8.83 27.65 7.73
CA SER A 10 7.68 28.53 7.96
C SER A 10 6.33 27.83 8.04
N ARG A 11 6.21 26.55 7.65
CA ARG A 11 4.94 25.81 7.67
C ARG A 11 4.97 24.76 8.78
N GLY A 12 4.32 25.07 9.90
CA GLY A 12 4.26 24.16 11.06
C GLY A 12 3.62 22.79 10.74
N HIS A 13 4.07 21.76 11.44
CA HIS A 13 3.47 20.42 11.35
C HIS A 13 2.02 20.40 11.88
N MET A 14 1.21 19.47 11.37
CA MET A 14 -0.12 19.23 11.92
C MET A 14 0.00 18.58 13.31
N PRO A 15 -0.71 19.09 14.34
CA PRO A 15 -0.76 18.42 15.63
C PRO A 15 -1.38 17.03 15.50
N ALA A 16 -0.83 16.04 16.22
CA ALA A 16 -1.35 14.67 16.22
C ALA A 16 -2.85 14.59 16.56
N GLY A 17 -3.34 15.43 17.48
CA GLY A 17 -4.76 15.49 17.83
C GLY A 17 -5.67 15.88 16.67
N LYS A 18 -5.23 16.83 15.82
CA LYS A 18 -5.99 17.23 14.62
C LYS A 18 -6.01 16.09 13.58
N PHE A 19 -4.89 15.41 13.41
CA PHE A 19 -4.79 14.24 12.54
C PHE A 19 -5.74 13.12 13.00
N LEU A 20 -5.72 12.79 14.29
CA LEU A 20 -6.59 11.76 14.87
C LEU A 20 -8.08 12.12 14.74
N ALA A 21 -8.44 13.40 14.94
CA ALA A 21 -9.81 13.86 14.76
C ALA A 21 -10.30 13.70 13.30
N ILE A 22 -9.43 13.94 12.31
CA ILE A 22 -9.75 13.69 10.90
C ILE A 22 -9.96 12.19 10.67
N MET A 23 -9.04 11.35 11.14
CA MET A 23 -9.15 9.91 10.96
C MET A 23 -10.39 9.32 11.64
N GLY A 24 -10.77 9.81 12.82
CA GLY A 24 -12.02 9.44 13.48
C GLY A 24 -13.25 9.75 12.63
N LYS A 25 -13.36 11.00 12.12
CA LYS A 25 -14.47 11.37 11.23
C LYS A 25 -14.55 10.51 9.96
N VAL A 26 -13.40 10.16 9.38
CA VAL A 26 -13.33 9.27 8.21
C VAL A 26 -13.80 7.86 8.60
N ALA A 27 -13.36 7.34 9.74
CA ALA A 27 -13.77 6.03 10.22
C ALA A 27 -15.29 5.94 10.44
N ASP A 28 -15.90 6.99 11.00
CA ASP A 28 -17.35 7.08 11.21
C ASP A 28 -18.13 7.11 9.89
N SER A 29 -17.56 7.71 8.84
CA SER A 29 -18.26 7.94 7.57
C SER A 29 -18.14 6.78 6.58
N VAL A 30 -16.98 6.10 6.55
CA VAL A 30 -16.66 5.12 5.49
C VAL A 30 -16.51 3.69 6.02
N GLY A 31 -16.30 3.54 7.34
CA GLY A 31 -15.96 2.26 7.96
C GLY A 31 -14.54 1.81 7.57
N PHE A 32 -13.69 1.54 8.56
CA PHE A 32 -12.41 0.88 8.30
C PHE A 32 -12.53 -0.60 8.67
N PRO A 33 -12.43 -1.52 7.68
CA PRO A 33 -12.26 -2.94 7.98
C PRO A 33 -11.05 -3.14 8.88
N GLY A 34 -11.13 -4.06 9.85
CA GLY A 34 -10.01 -4.35 10.76
C GLY A 34 -8.77 -4.91 10.06
N ASP A 35 -8.93 -5.42 8.84
CA ASP A 35 -7.88 -5.93 7.97
C ASP A 35 -7.43 -4.91 6.90
N ALA A 36 -7.93 -3.67 6.97
CA ALA A 36 -7.52 -2.59 6.07
C ALA A 36 -6.01 -2.36 6.16
N ARG A 37 -5.38 -2.14 5.00
CA ARG A 37 -3.93 -1.97 4.89
C ARG A 37 -3.56 -0.52 4.69
N LEU A 38 -2.62 -0.03 5.49
CA LEU A 38 -2.03 1.29 5.32
C LEU A 38 -0.94 1.25 4.22
N THR A 39 -1.14 2.06 3.17
CA THR A 39 -0.21 2.21 2.06
C THR A 39 0.29 3.65 2.00
N PHE A 40 1.57 3.83 1.73
CA PHE A 40 2.23 5.13 1.62
C PHE A 40 2.71 5.33 0.19
N GLU A 41 2.49 6.53 -0.34
CA GLU A 41 3.04 6.98 -1.60
C GLU A 41 4.16 7.97 -1.30
N VAL A 42 5.37 7.67 -1.76
CA VAL A 42 6.57 8.47 -1.47
C VAL A 42 7.22 8.87 -2.79
N SER A 43 7.49 10.16 -2.93
CA SER A 43 8.24 10.73 -4.06
C SER A 43 9.20 11.79 -3.54
N ASP A 44 10.42 11.76 -4.02
CA ASP A 44 11.46 12.79 -3.81
C ASP A 44 11.47 13.84 -4.94
N GLY A 45 10.50 13.78 -5.85
CA GLY A 45 10.42 14.64 -7.04
C GLY A 45 11.41 14.29 -8.15
N VAL A 46 12.33 13.34 -7.92
CA VAL A 46 13.33 12.89 -8.90
C VAL A 46 12.96 11.53 -9.48
N ARG A 47 12.52 10.61 -8.64
CA ARG A 47 12.10 9.25 -9.04
C ARG A 47 10.59 9.18 -9.20
N PRO A 48 10.09 8.21 -10.00
CA PRO A 48 8.67 7.91 -10.03
C PRO A 48 8.13 7.62 -8.63
N MET A 49 6.86 7.95 -8.41
CA MET A 49 6.15 7.67 -7.15
C MET A 49 6.30 6.20 -6.76
N GLN A 50 6.80 5.95 -5.56
CA GLN A 50 7.01 4.61 -5.03
C GLN A 50 5.94 4.28 -4.00
N LEU A 51 5.43 3.06 -4.06
CA LEU A 51 4.44 2.56 -3.11
C LEU A 51 5.13 1.75 -2.02
N TYR A 52 4.76 2.02 -0.78
CA TYR A 52 5.25 1.34 0.40
C TYR A 52 4.09 0.85 1.27
N LYS A 53 4.33 -0.19 2.06
CA LYS A 53 3.43 -0.63 3.13
C LYS A 53 4.11 -0.49 4.48
N ALA A 54 3.31 -0.26 5.53
CA ALA A 54 3.80 -0.42 6.90
C ALA A 54 4.24 -1.89 7.10
N ASP A 55 5.43 -2.08 7.66
CA ASP A 55 5.98 -3.41 7.94
C ASP A 55 5.69 -3.82 9.40
N ARG A 56 6.26 -3.08 10.34
CA ARG A 56 6.01 -3.23 11.79
C ARG A 56 5.85 -1.86 12.44
N ILE A 57 5.26 -1.83 13.62
CA ILE A 57 5.19 -0.65 14.47
C ILE A 57 6.11 -0.91 15.67
N ALA A 58 7.05 0.00 15.92
CA ALA A 58 7.93 -0.02 17.08
C ALA A 58 7.76 1.27 17.87
N VAL A 59 7.65 1.16 19.19
CA VAL A 59 7.62 2.31 20.10
C VAL A 59 9.00 2.42 20.74
N ASP A 60 9.62 3.58 20.59
CA ASP A 60 10.97 3.91 21.03
C ASP A 60 10.89 5.20 21.86
N GLY A 61 10.65 5.04 23.17
CA GLY A 61 10.36 6.15 24.07
C GLY A 61 9.06 6.86 23.71
N ASP A 62 9.16 8.15 23.39
CA ASP A 62 8.06 9.01 22.93
C ASP A 62 7.87 8.99 21.41
N VAL A 63 8.69 8.23 20.68
CA VAL A 63 8.65 8.13 19.22
C VAL A 63 8.04 6.81 18.77
N VAL A 64 7.06 6.87 17.87
CA VAL A 64 6.56 5.71 17.15
C VAL A 64 7.28 5.61 15.80
N ARG A 65 8.02 4.53 15.59
CA ARG A 65 8.73 4.22 14.35
C ARG A 65 7.96 3.18 13.55
N VAL A 66 7.66 3.50 12.30
CA VAL A 66 6.99 2.59 11.35
C VAL A 66 7.91 2.38 10.14
N PRO A 67 8.78 1.34 10.15
CA PRO A 67 9.52 0.96 8.96
C PRO A 67 8.57 0.66 7.79
N LEU A 68 8.97 1.15 6.62
CA LEU A 68 8.26 0.98 5.37
C LEU A 68 8.99 -0.04 4.49
N SER A 69 8.24 -0.99 3.94
CA SER A 69 8.76 -1.94 2.95
C SER A 69 8.13 -1.67 1.58
N ALA A 70 8.93 -1.85 0.52
CA ALA A 70 8.47 -1.63 -0.84
C ALA A 70 7.27 -2.53 -1.15
N ARG A 71 6.23 -1.94 -1.73
CA ARG A 71 5.08 -2.66 -2.23
C ARG A 71 5.19 -2.74 -3.74
N PRO A 72 5.12 -3.94 -4.35
CA PRO A 72 5.03 -4.06 -5.80
C PRO A 72 3.87 -3.20 -6.30
N SER A 73 4.13 -2.37 -7.31
CA SER A 73 3.05 -1.69 -8.01
C SER A 73 2.24 -2.76 -8.75
N SER A 74 0.99 -2.90 -8.34
CA SER A 74 0.02 -3.70 -9.06
C SER A 74 -0.48 -2.81 -10.19
N CYS A 75 -0.23 -3.20 -11.44
CA CYS A 75 -0.85 -2.54 -12.57
C CYS A 75 -1.99 -3.43 -13.05
N LYS A 76 -3.19 -2.85 -13.24
CA LYS A 76 -4.39 -3.60 -13.65
C LYS A 76 -4.13 -4.57 -14.81
N PRO A 77 -3.35 -4.21 -15.85
CA PRO A 77 -3.02 -5.14 -16.93
C PRO A 77 -2.22 -6.37 -16.45
N ARG A 78 -1.20 -6.18 -15.59
CA ARG A 78 -0.40 -7.28 -15.04
C ARG A 78 -1.21 -8.15 -14.10
N ASP A 79 -2.01 -7.54 -13.24
CA ASP A 79 -2.84 -8.29 -12.28
C ASP A 79 -3.87 -9.16 -13.02
N ARG A 80 -4.52 -8.61 -14.05
CA ARG A 80 -5.44 -9.37 -14.93
C ARG A 80 -4.72 -10.54 -15.61
N TRP A 81 -3.54 -10.30 -16.16
CA TRP A 81 -2.74 -11.36 -16.79
C TRP A 81 -2.30 -12.45 -15.80
N LEU A 82 -1.93 -12.08 -14.57
CA LEU A 82 -1.58 -13.05 -13.52
C LEU A 82 -2.79 -13.89 -13.09
N GLU A 83 -3.98 -13.30 -12.99
CA GLU A 83 -5.22 -14.03 -12.72
C GLU A 83 -5.55 -15.02 -13.85
N GLU A 84 -5.41 -14.61 -15.11
CA GLU A 84 -5.58 -15.48 -16.28
C GLU A 84 -4.61 -16.68 -16.22
N GLN A 85 -3.34 -16.47 -15.89
CA GLN A 85 -2.37 -17.57 -15.76
C GLN A 85 -2.69 -18.55 -14.64
N ARG A 86 -3.20 -18.07 -13.49
CA ARG A 86 -3.59 -18.96 -12.39
C ARG A 86 -4.74 -19.88 -12.79
N SER A 87 -5.62 -19.45 -13.70
CA SER A 87 -6.69 -20.28 -14.25
C SER A 87 -6.19 -21.31 -15.28
N ALA A 88 -5.11 -21.00 -16.00
CA ALA A 88 -4.55 -21.87 -17.05
C ALA A 88 -3.65 -23.00 -16.51
N CYS A 89 -2.99 -22.80 -15.37
CA CYS A 89 -2.00 -23.74 -14.83
C CYS A 89 -2.60 -25.09 -14.39
N CYS A 90 -3.91 -25.15 -14.11
CA CYS A 90 -4.60 -26.36 -13.64
C CYS A 90 -5.52 -27.00 -14.70
N ALA A 91 -5.43 -26.59 -15.97
CA ALA A 91 -6.09 -27.34 -17.03
C ALA A 91 -5.41 -28.71 -17.15
N THR A 92 -6.13 -29.79 -16.83
CA THR A 92 -5.69 -31.17 -17.03
C THR A 92 -5.11 -31.30 -18.43
N ALA A 93 -3.81 -31.64 -18.52
CA ALA A 93 -3.18 -31.98 -19.79
C ALA A 93 -3.88 -33.21 -20.37
N THR A 94 -4.82 -32.99 -21.28
CA THR A 94 -5.40 -34.04 -22.10
C THR A 94 -4.27 -34.59 -22.96
N ARG A 95 -3.70 -35.73 -22.53
CA ARG A 95 -2.80 -36.54 -23.34
C ARG A 95 -3.57 -37.01 -24.59
N GLN A 96 -3.53 -36.22 -25.65
CA GLN A 96 -3.90 -36.73 -26.97
C GLN A 96 -2.78 -37.68 -27.43
N PRO A 97 -3.09 -38.93 -27.82
CA PRO A 97 -2.12 -39.76 -28.51
C PRO A 97 -1.79 -39.11 -29.84
N CYS A 98 -0.51 -38.81 -30.07
CA CYS A 98 0.00 -38.43 -31.38
C CYS A 98 -0.19 -39.60 -32.36
N CYS A 99 -0.60 -39.26 -33.59
CA CYS A 99 -1.12 -40.14 -34.63
C CYS A 99 -0.28 -41.40 -34.91
N SER A 100 -1.00 -42.48 -35.24
CA SER A 100 -0.54 -43.67 -35.98
C SER A 100 -0.35 -43.38 -37.46
#